data_AF-A0A0W1R371-F1
#
_entry.id   AF-A0A0W1R371-F1
#
_cell.length_a   1.000
_cell.length_b   1.000
_cell.length_c   1.000
_cell.angle_alpha   90.00
_cell.angle_beta   90.00
_cell.angle_gamma   90.00
#
_symmetry.space_group_name_H-M   'P 1'
#
loop_
_entity.id
_entity.type
_entity.pdbx_description
1 polymer ?
#
loop_
_entity_poly.entity_id
_entity_poly.type
_entity_poly.pdbx_seq_one_letter_code
_entity_poly.pdbx_strand_id
1 'polypeptide(L)'
;MSPTRRTMLKTVGMLSAAALAGCTTSADSPGSGNDSDGQNGTDGDGNDSGLPGSGDDSGNASGTRPEGTGGPGVLITSTDDAPELPIVPSVELTRDVATEEHPPQLRVTITNESDQSVRLGEGRDVFFEYVADTDRYLTFLPADGEYDAEAGCWRLAEPIMITEEYQTVTIAAGESMEKLVDLYATPGEDACLPVGEFRFETTYAILSESMESEAQATWGFSLSLE
;
A
#
# COMPACT_ATOMS: atom_id res chain seq x y z
N MET A 1 -6.62 -42.73 24.72
CA MET A 1 -7.28 -42.11 25.89
C MET A 1 -6.20 -41.66 26.85
N SER A 2 -5.89 -40.36 26.84
CA SER A 2 -4.92 -39.73 27.74
C SER A 2 -5.63 -38.56 28.45
N PRO A 3 -5.40 -38.35 29.76
CA PRO A 3 -6.32 -37.61 30.60
C PRO A 3 -6.10 -36.09 30.56
N THR A 4 -7.24 -35.41 30.55
CA THR A 4 -7.48 -33.98 30.79
C THR A 4 -7.02 -33.52 32.19
N ARG A 5 -6.34 -32.37 32.29
CA ARG A 5 -6.24 -31.50 33.48
C ARG A 5 -6.12 -30.04 33.01
N ARG A 6 -7.23 -29.27 32.95
CA ARG A 6 -7.76 -28.32 33.96
C ARG A 6 -6.73 -27.31 34.50
N THR A 7 -6.88 -26.04 34.13
CA THR A 7 -6.86 -24.90 35.07
C THR A 7 -7.80 -23.79 34.57
N MET A 8 -8.84 -23.52 35.37
CA MET A 8 -9.67 -22.32 35.27
C MET A 8 -8.96 -21.15 35.97
N LEU A 9 -9.06 -19.95 35.42
CA LEU A 9 -8.98 -18.72 36.19
C LEU A 9 -10.10 -17.78 35.73
N LYS A 10 -11.02 -17.55 36.67
CA LYS A 10 -12.04 -16.52 36.64
C LYS A 10 -11.42 -15.18 37.08
N THR A 11 -12.16 -14.13 36.75
CA THR A 11 -12.46 -12.92 37.56
C THR A 11 -11.64 -11.65 37.30
N VAL A 12 -12.30 -10.59 36.83
CA VAL A 12 -12.71 -9.37 37.58
C VAL A 12 -12.85 -8.21 36.57
N GLY A 13 -14.02 -7.59 36.51
CA GLY A 13 -14.22 -6.32 35.81
C GLY A 13 -13.83 -5.12 36.68
N MET A 14 -13.52 -3.99 36.04
CA MET A 14 -13.59 -2.67 36.67
C MET A 14 -13.91 -1.59 35.63
N LEU A 15 -15.06 -0.94 35.83
CA LEU A 15 -15.39 0.38 35.29
C LEU A 15 -14.39 1.41 35.81
N SER A 16 -13.95 2.32 34.94
CA SER A 16 -13.35 3.59 35.37
C SER A 16 -13.61 4.65 34.31
N ALA A 17 -14.55 5.55 34.61
CA ALA A 17 -14.69 6.83 33.94
C ALA A 17 -13.66 7.82 34.53
N ALA A 18 -12.98 8.57 33.68
CA ALA A 18 -12.18 9.73 34.08
C ALA A 18 -12.38 10.86 33.06
N ALA A 19 -12.89 11.99 33.54
CA ALA A 19 -12.99 13.26 32.85
C ALA A 19 -12.03 14.25 33.52
N LEU A 20 -11.13 14.88 32.75
CA LEU A 20 -10.36 16.10 33.03
C LEU A 20 -9.78 16.55 31.67
N ALA A 21 -9.44 17.80 31.30
CA ALA A 21 -9.77 19.19 31.62
C ALA A 21 -8.68 20.04 30.90
N GLY A 22 -9.03 21.18 30.28
CA GLY A 22 -8.08 22.24 29.84
C GLY A 22 -7.30 21.93 28.54
N CYS A 23 -6.96 22.88 27.65
CA CYS A 23 -6.56 24.27 27.87
C CYS A 23 -7.05 25.21 26.76
N THR A 24 -7.36 26.43 27.16
CA THR A 24 -7.55 27.58 26.28
C THR A 24 -6.18 28.20 25.98
N THR A 25 -6.00 28.77 24.79
CA THR A 25 -4.97 29.78 24.57
C THR A 25 -5.48 30.84 23.60
N SER A 26 -5.54 32.06 24.12
CA SER A 26 -5.70 33.30 23.39
C SER A 26 -4.31 33.80 23.03
N ALA A 27 -4.11 34.29 21.80
CA ALA A 27 -3.01 35.17 21.46
C ALA A 27 -3.55 36.33 20.63
N ASP A 28 -3.61 37.48 21.28
CA ASP A 28 -3.83 38.80 20.67
C ASP A 28 -2.57 39.29 19.96
N SER A 29 -2.80 40.17 18.97
CA SER A 29 -1.81 40.78 18.06
C SER A 29 -0.78 41.68 18.77
N PRO A 30 0.31 42.10 18.08
CA PRO A 30 0.25 43.40 17.38
C PRO A 30 1.01 43.44 16.04
N GLY A 31 0.60 44.38 15.19
CA GLY A 31 1.06 44.51 13.81
C GLY A 31 2.35 45.28 13.57
N SER A 32 2.67 45.43 12.29
CA SER A 32 3.42 46.54 11.71
C SER A 32 3.16 46.54 10.21
N GLY A 33 2.64 47.65 9.69
CA GLY A 33 2.51 47.87 8.26
C GLY A 33 3.86 48.16 7.60
N ASN A 34 3.89 48.05 6.28
CA ASN A 34 4.59 49.01 5.45
C ASN A 34 4.04 48.96 4.01
N ASP A 35 3.38 50.03 3.61
CA ASP A 35 3.15 50.40 2.22
C ASP A 35 4.49 50.66 1.53
N SER A 36 4.67 50.18 0.30
CA SER A 36 5.66 50.70 -0.65
C SER A 36 5.30 50.28 -2.07
N ASP A 37 4.40 51.04 -2.70
CA ASP A 37 4.42 51.24 -4.14
C ASP A 37 5.67 52.04 -4.53
N GLY A 38 6.38 51.59 -5.56
CA GLY A 38 7.58 52.28 -6.03
C GLY A 38 8.26 51.60 -7.21
N GLN A 39 7.65 51.69 -8.39
CA GLN A 39 8.36 51.57 -9.67
C GLN A 39 9.43 52.67 -9.76
N ASN A 40 10.66 52.30 -10.12
CA ASN A 40 11.47 53.13 -11.00
C ASN A 40 12.51 52.28 -11.73
N GLY A 41 12.40 52.25 -13.07
CA GLY A 41 13.40 51.66 -13.94
C GLY A 41 14.65 52.52 -14.02
N THR A 42 15.76 51.90 -14.41
CA THR A 42 16.85 52.58 -15.11
C THR A 42 17.68 51.54 -15.87
N ASP A 43 17.97 51.89 -17.11
CA ASP A 43 18.62 51.10 -18.14
C ASP A 43 20.09 50.78 -17.81
N GLY A 44 20.55 49.63 -18.29
CA GLY A 44 21.94 49.20 -18.24
C GLY A 44 22.27 48.25 -19.40
N ASP A 45 22.47 48.82 -20.58
CA ASP A 45 23.16 48.18 -21.71
C ASP A 45 24.60 47.81 -21.33
N GLY A 46 25.05 46.59 -21.64
CA GLY A 46 26.43 46.19 -21.36
C GLY A 46 26.84 44.75 -21.71
N ASN A 47 26.98 44.50 -23.02
CA ASN A 47 28.04 43.68 -23.64
C ASN A 47 28.09 42.13 -23.54
N ASP A 48 27.97 41.55 -24.72
CA ASP A 48 28.43 40.25 -25.21
C ASP A 48 29.85 39.84 -24.74
N SER A 49 29.98 38.59 -24.31
CA SER A 49 31.23 37.80 -24.29
C SER A 49 30.88 36.32 -24.22
N GLY A 50 30.91 35.64 -25.37
CA GLY A 50 30.58 34.23 -25.51
C GLY A 50 31.46 33.26 -24.72
N LEU A 51 30.87 32.08 -24.44
CA LEU A 51 31.56 30.83 -24.13
C LEU A 51 30.89 29.70 -24.91
N PRO A 52 31.60 28.96 -25.78
CA PRO A 52 31.13 27.71 -26.33
C PRO A 52 31.53 26.56 -25.39
N GLY A 53 30.60 25.64 -25.17
CA GLY A 53 30.84 24.45 -24.34
C GLY A 53 29.73 23.44 -24.54
N SER A 54 29.70 22.80 -25.71
CA SER A 54 29.03 21.51 -25.89
C SER A 54 29.67 20.50 -24.95
N GLY A 55 28.90 20.07 -23.95
CA GLY A 55 29.20 18.91 -23.12
C GLY A 55 27.97 18.01 -23.16
N ASP A 56 28.03 16.98 -23.99
CA ASP A 56 27.20 15.80 -23.84
C ASP A 56 27.57 15.13 -22.50
N ASP A 57 26.82 15.43 -21.43
CA ASP A 57 26.88 14.62 -20.20
C ASP A 57 25.79 13.55 -20.26
N SER A 58 26.06 12.56 -21.10
CA SER A 58 25.48 11.24 -20.99
C SER A 58 25.91 10.60 -19.66
N GLY A 59 24.92 10.38 -18.79
CA GLY A 59 24.88 9.27 -17.85
C GLY A 59 25.93 9.26 -16.75
N ASN A 60 25.65 9.95 -15.64
CA ASN A 60 26.18 9.56 -14.33
C ASN A 60 25.02 9.52 -13.32
N ALA A 61 24.14 8.53 -13.49
CA ALA A 61 23.31 8.05 -12.41
C ALA A 61 24.22 7.24 -11.47
N SER A 62 24.92 7.94 -10.57
CA SER A 62 25.63 7.34 -9.46
C SER A 62 24.61 6.88 -8.41
N GLY A 63 23.86 5.84 -8.74
CA GLY A 63 22.96 5.13 -7.82
C GLY A 63 23.39 3.67 -7.74
N THR A 64 23.20 3.01 -6.60
CA THR A 64 23.34 1.56 -6.41
C THR A 64 22.30 0.74 -7.20
N ARG A 65 21.70 1.34 -8.23
CA ARG A 65 20.57 0.83 -8.96
C ARG A 65 21.06 -0.13 -10.04
N PRO A 66 20.55 -1.36 -10.11
CA PRO A 66 20.84 -2.27 -11.21
C PRO A 66 20.46 -1.62 -12.55
N GLU A 67 21.33 -1.71 -13.54
CA GLU A 67 21.02 -1.26 -14.90
C GLU A 67 19.81 -2.05 -15.45
N GLY A 68 18.85 -1.37 -16.07
CA GLY A 68 17.66 -2.01 -16.68
C GLY A 68 16.38 -1.98 -15.83
N THR A 69 16.37 -1.33 -14.66
CA THR A 69 15.14 -1.13 -13.87
C THR A 69 14.50 0.22 -14.19
N GLY A 70 13.27 0.21 -14.71
CA GLY A 70 12.54 1.41 -15.16
C GLY A 70 11.97 2.27 -14.01
N GLY A 71 11.75 1.67 -12.84
CA GLY A 71 11.12 2.31 -11.67
C GLY A 71 11.84 2.10 -10.33
N PRO A 72 11.36 2.73 -9.24
CA PRO A 72 11.89 2.53 -7.89
C PRO A 72 11.90 1.05 -7.47
N GLY A 73 12.81 0.72 -6.56
CA GLY A 73 12.79 -0.56 -5.84
C GLY A 73 11.69 -0.56 -4.80
N VAL A 74 11.06 -1.72 -4.61
CA VAL A 74 9.97 -1.96 -3.66
C VAL A 74 10.51 -2.70 -2.46
N LEU A 75 10.10 -2.28 -1.26
CA LEU A 75 10.42 -2.95 0.00
C LEU A 75 9.16 -3.07 0.85
N ILE A 76 8.96 -4.22 1.50
CA ILE A 76 7.94 -4.34 2.55
C ILE A 76 8.52 -3.76 3.84
N THR A 77 8.00 -2.61 4.30
CA THR A 77 8.52 -1.90 5.48
C THR A 77 7.83 -2.30 6.77
N SER A 78 6.57 -2.70 6.69
CA SER A 78 5.83 -3.22 7.83
C SER A 78 4.74 -4.20 7.39
N THR A 79 4.34 -5.07 8.31
CA THR A 79 3.23 -6.00 8.16
C THR A 79 2.47 -5.99 9.47
N ASP A 80 1.15 -5.98 9.41
CA ASP A 80 0.34 -6.06 10.63
C ASP A 80 0.51 -7.41 11.30
N ASP A 81 0.32 -7.41 12.63
CA ASP A 81 0.19 -8.64 13.39
C ASP A 81 -0.97 -9.49 12.82
N ALA A 82 -0.81 -10.81 12.87
CA ALA A 82 -1.85 -11.73 12.45
C ALA A 82 -3.14 -11.48 13.28
N PRO A 83 -4.32 -11.39 12.63
CA PRO A 83 -5.57 -11.24 13.36
C PRO A 83 -5.83 -12.41 14.31
N GLU A 84 -6.59 -12.18 15.40
CA GLU A 84 -7.03 -13.23 16.33
C GLU A 84 -8.15 -14.12 15.75
N LEU A 85 -7.97 -14.57 14.50
CA LEU A 85 -8.85 -15.44 13.73
C LEU A 85 -8.06 -16.66 13.25
N PRO A 86 -8.73 -17.76 12.83
CA PRO A 86 -8.03 -18.96 12.33
C PRO A 86 -7.26 -18.76 11.02
N ILE A 87 -7.37 -17.58 10.41
CA ILE A 87 -6.71 -17.24 9.16
C ILE A 87 -5.49 -16.35 9.43
N VAL A 88 -4.33 -16.81 8.99
CA VAL A 88 -3.06 -16.10 9.09
C VAL A 88 -2.61 -15.68 7.69
N PRO A 89 -2.76 -14.38 7.35
CA PRO A 89 -2.23 -13.83 6.12
C PRO A 89 -0.72 -13.56 6.21
N SER A 90 -0.05 -13.63 5.07
CA SER A 90 1.35 -13.27 4.91
C SER A 90 1.60 -12.72 3.51
N VAL A 91 2.64 -11.89 3.38
CA VAL A 91 3.02 -11.28 2.10
C VAL A 91 4.52 -11.33 1.92
N GLU A 92 4.95 -11.65 0.70
CA GLU A 92 6.36 -11.73 0.31
C GLU A 92 6.57 -11.03 -1.03
N LEU A 93 7.69 -10.35 -1.16
CA LEU A 93 8.09 -9.74 -2.43
C LEU A 93 8.73 -10.81 -3.32
N THR A 94 8.21 -10.95 -4.55
CA THR A 94 8.72 -11.93 -5.53
C THR A 94 9.49 -11.25 -6.66
N ARG A 95 9.11 -10.01 -6.99
CA ARG A 95 9.84 -9.12 -7.89
C ARG A 95 9.83 -7.74 -7.26
N ASP A 96 11.01 -7.24 -6.91
CA ASP A 96 11.20 -6.01 -6.16
C ASP A 96 11.35 -4.77 -7.05
N VAL A 97 11.50 -4.95 -8.36
CA VAL A 97 11.72 -3.86 -9.30
C VAL A 97 10.84 -3.99 -10.54
N ALA A 98 10.41 -2.84 -11.05
CA ALA A 98 9.82 -2.70 -12.38
C ALA A 98 10.90 -2.84 -13.47
N THR A 99 10.58 -3.60 -14.52
CA THR A 99 11.37 -3.71 -15.75
C THR A 99 10.50 -3.43 -16.98
N GLU A 100 11.05 -3.41 -18.18
CA GLU A 100 10.24 -3.36 -19.41
C GLU A 100 9.30 -4.57 -19.55
N GLU A 101 9.62 -5.70 -18.93
CA GLU A 101 8.91 -6.97 -19.11
C GLU A 101 7.84 -7.20 -18.05
N HIS A 102 8.03 -6.65 -16.84
CA HIS A 102 7.09 -6.86 -15.76
C HIS A 102 7.07 -5.75 -14.69
N PRO A 103 5.93 -5.58 -14.00
CA PRO A 103 5.84 -4.76 -12.79
C PRO A 103 6.49 -5.45 -11.58
N PRO A 104 6.64 -4.74 -10.45
CA PRO A 104 6.89 -5.37 -9.15
C PRO A 104 5.75 -6.32 -8.79
N GLN A 105 6.06 -7.40 -8.06
CA GLN A 105 5.11 -8.47 -7.76
C GLN A 105 5.26 -8.99 -6.34
N LEU A 106 4.12 -9.25 -5.70
CA LEU A 106 4.03 -9.84 -4.38
C LEU A 106 3.32 -11.19 -4.47
N ARG A 107 3.67 -12.08 -3.54
CA ARG A 107 2.93 -13.29 -3.23
C ARG A 107 2.16 -13.04 -1.94
N VAL A 108 0.85 -13.25 -2.00
CA VAL A 108 -0.02 -13.24 -0.82
C VAL A 108 -0.37 -14.69 -0.50
N THR A 109 -0.10 -15.11 0.73
CA THR A 109 -0.38 -16.45 1.22
C THR A 109 -1.34 -16.38 2.38
N ILE A 110 -2.45 -17.09 2.27
CA ILE A 110 -3.49 -17.18 3.30
C ILE A 110 -3.50 -18.60 3.84
N THR A 111 -3.21 -18.74 5.14
CA THR A 111 -3.14 -20.04 5.82
C THR A 111 -4.29 -20.19 6.81
N ASN A 112 -4.96 -21.33 6.77
CA ASN A 112 -5.95 -21.71 7.79
C ASN A 112 -5.28 -22.58 8.85
N GLU A 113 -5.00 -22.01 10.02
CA GLU A 113 -4.33 -22.71 11.13
C GLU A 113 -5.30 -23.50 12.03
N SER A 114 -6.59 -23.52 11.70
CA SER A 114 -7.57 -24.32 12.43
C SER A 114 -7.64 -25.78 11.96
N ASP A 115 -8.34 -26.60 12.73
CA ASP A 115 -8.66 -27.99 12.41
C ASP A 115 -9.97 -28.14 11.60
N GLN A 116 -10.58 -27.03 11.18
CA GLN A 116 -11.81 -27.00 10.39
C GLN A 116 -11.59 -26.29 9.06
N SER A 117 -12.39 -26.60 8.05
CA SER A 117 -12.38 -25.81 6.82
C SER A 117 -13.01 -24.45 7.08
N VAL A 118 -12.41 -23.39 6.54
CA VAL A 118 -12.88 -22.02 6.69
C VAL A 118 -13.28 -21.48 5.31
N ARG A 119 -14.44 -20.83 5.25
CA ARG A 119 -14.88 -20.09 4.07
C ARG A 119 -14.69 -18.60 4.30
N LEU A 120 -14.05 -17.93 3.35
CA LEU A 120 -13.75 -16.51 3.41
C LEU A 120 -14.49 -15.76 2.31
N GLY A 121 -14.92 -14.55 2.64
CA GLY A 121 -15.30 -13.53 1.66
C GLY A 121 -14.94 -12.13 2.19
N GLU A 122 -14.60 -11.15 1.38
CA GLU A 122 -14.51 -11.16 -0.08
C GLU A 122 -13.24 -11.89 -0.56
N GLY A 123 -13.43 -12.84 -1.48
CA GLY A 123 -12.39 -13.79 -1.88
C GLY A 123 -11.26 -13.20 -2.72
N ARG A 124 -11.46 -12.04 -3.35
CA ARG A 124 -10.41 -11.31 -4.10
C ARG A 124 -9.57 -10.47 -3.15
N ASP A 125 -10.27 -9.68 -2.34
CA ASP A 125 -9.69 -8.72 -1.41
C ASP A 125 -8.77 -9.39 -0.39
N VAL A 126 -9.09 -10.60 0.09
CA VAL A 126 -8.21 -11.34 1.02
C VAL A 126 -6.83 -11.64 0.42
N PHE A 127 -6.72 -11.71 -0.91
CA PHE A 127 -5.46 -11.87 -1.65
C PHE A 127 -4.91 -10.55 -2.21
N PHE A 128 -5.47 -9.39 -1.81
CA PHE A 128 -5.13 -8.06 -2.35
C PHE A 128 -5.39 -7.89 -3.86
N GLU A 129 -6.18 -8.77 -4.48
CA GLU A 129 -6.58 -8.56 -5.88
C GLU A 129 -7.50 -7.34 -5.97
N TYR A 130 -7.13 -6.35 -6.80
CA TYR A 130 -7.83 -5.08 -6.99
C TYR A 130 -7.82 -4.12 -5.79
N VAL A 131 -6.92 -4.32 -4.83
CA VAL A 131 -6.79 -3.46 -3.65
C VAL A 131 -5.85 -2.30 -3.93
N ALA A 132 -6.35 -1.08 -3.76
CA ALA A 132 -5.56 0.14 -3.82
C ALA A 132 -4.89 0.44 -2.46
N ASP A 133 -3.80 1.20 -2.48
CA ASP A 133 -3.29 1.79 -1.24
C ASP A 133 -4.30 2.82 -0.68
N THR A 134 -4.13 3.19 0.59
CA THR A 134 -5.06 4.08 1.30
C THR A 134 -5.23 5.45 0.64
N ASP A 135 -4.20 5.94 -0.05
CA ASP A 135 -4.24 7.22 -0.77
C ASP A 135 -4.57 7.07 -2.27
N ARG A 136 -4.65 5.82 -2.77
CA ARG A 136 -5.05 5.43 -4.13
C ARG A 136 -4.11 5.87 -5.24
N TYR A 137 -2.82 5.96 -4.94
CA TYR A 137 -1.74 6.16 -5.91
C TYR A 137 -1.27 4.87 -6.57
N LEU A 138 -1.43 3.75 -5.87
CA LEU A 138 -1.00 2.42 -6.28
C LEU A 138 -2.16 1.44 -6.15
N THR A 139 -2.13 0.38 -6.96
CA THR A 139 -3.11 -0.71 -6.89
C THR A 139 -2.47 -2.04 -7.21
N PHE A 140 -2.93 -3.07 -6.52
CA PHE A 140 -2.59 -4.45 -6.83
C PHE A 140 -3.60 -5.07 -7.77
N LEU A 141 -3.12 -5.74 -8.81
CA LEU A 141 -3.95 -6.46 -9.76
C LEU A 141 -3.50 -7.92 -9.85
N PRO A 142 -4.42 -8.88 -10.13
CA PRO A 142 -4.05 -10.26 -10.42
C PRO A 142 -2.90 -10.37 -11.43
N ALA A 143 -1.84 -11.10 -11.08
CA ALA A 143 -0.64 -11.17 -11.93
C ALA A 143 -0.84 -11.92 -13.26
N ASP A 144 -1.93 -12.66 -13.42
CA ASP A 144 -2.32 -13.35 -14.66
C ASP A 144 -3.26 -12.52 -15.55
N GLY A 145 -3.55 -11.28 -15.16
CA GLY A 145 -4.35 -10.35 -15.94
C GLY A 145 -3.55 -9.62 -17.02
N GLU A 146 -4.25 -9.21 -18.08
CA GLU A 146 -3.73 -8.30 -19.11
C GLU A 146 -4.31 -6.90 -18.85
N TYR A 147 -3.45 -5.94 -18.56
CA TYR A 147 -3.83 -4.56 -18.25
C TYR A 147 -3.15 -3.59 -19.20
N ASP A 148 -3.88 -2.54 -19.59
CA ASP A 148 -3.29 -1.47 -20.40
C ASP A 148 -2.41 -0.60 -19.50
N ALA A 149 -1.12 -0.89 -19.51
CA ALA A 149 -0.10 -0.20 -18.76
C ALA A 149 1.14 0.03 -19.63
N GLU A 150 1.80 1.16 -19.43
CA GLU A 150 3.02 1.50 -20.15
C GLU A 150 4.19 0.62 -19.65
N ALA A 151 4.81 -0.17 -20.54
CA ALA A 151 5.95 -1.02 -20.20
C ALA A 151 7.12 -0.20 -19.61
N GLY A 152 7.81 -0.74 -18.61
CA GLY A 152 8.88 -0.04 -17.87
C GLY A 152 8.38 1.02 -16.90
N CYS A 153 7.18 1.56 -17.13
CA CYS A 153 6.53 2.58 -16.32
C CYS A 153 5.49 1.98 -15.34
N TRP A 154 4.73 0.97 -15.79
CA TRP A 154 3.65 0.26 -15.09
C TRP A 154 2.57 1.15 -14.49
N ARG A 155 2.36 2.31 -15.10
CA ARG A 155 1.20 3.14 -14.86
C ARG A 155 0.06 2.69 -15.76
N LEU A 156 -1.11 2.53 -15.17
CA LEU A 156 -2.32 2.18 -15.90
C LEU A 156 -2.74 3.33 -16.81
N ALA A 157 -3.13 3.02 -18.04
CA ALA A 157 -3.66 3.99 -19.00
C ALA A 157 -5.04 4.51 -18.56
N GLU A 158 -5.87 3.64 -17.98
CA GLU A 158 -7.22 3.94 -17.53
C GLU A 158 -7.52 3.27 -16.17
N PRO A 159 -8.50 3.78 -15.39
CA PRO A 159 -8.90 3.15 -14.14
C PRO A 159 -9.43 1.73 -14.38
N ILE A 160 -9.10 0.79 -13.49
CA ILE A 160 -9.65 -0.55 -13.55
C ILE A 160 -11.10 -0.55 -13.08
N MET A 161 -11.98 -1.07 -13.91
CA MET A 161 -13.39 -1.29 -13.59
C MET A 161 -13.60 -2.77 -13.26
N ILE A 162 -14.12 -3.07 -12.07
CA ILE A 162 -14.46 -4.42 -11.64
C ILE A 162 -15.97 -4.60 -11.53
N THR A 163 -16.44 -5.83 -11.75
CA THR A 163 -17.81 -6.19 -11.41
C THR A 163 -17.94 -6.36 -9.90
N GLU A 164 -19.06 -5.91 -9.34
CA GLU A 164 -19.48 -6.11 -7.94
C GLU A 164 -19.93 -7.56 -7.70
N GLU A 165 -19.13 -8.53 -8.15
CA GLU A 165 -19.36 -9.94 -7.90
C GLU A 165 -18.77 -10.33 -6.55
N TYR A 166 -19.63 -10.78 -5.63
CA TYR A 166 -19.18 -11.32 -4.35
C TYR A 166 -18.57 -12.71 -4.55
N GLN A 167 -17.27 -12.82 -4.32
CA GLN A 167 -16.54 -14.09 -4.43
C GLN A 167 -16.21 -14.64 -3.04
N THR A 168 -16.16 -15.96 -2.93
CA THR A 168 -15.74 -16.67 -1.71
C THR A 168 -14.66 -17.67 -2.04
N VAL A 169 -13.77 -17.92 -1.08
CA VAL A 169 -12.74 -18.95 -1.14
C VAL A 169 -12.89 -19.88 0.06
N THR A 170 -12.64 -21.18 -0.12
CA THR A 170 -12.65 -22.15 0.98
C THR A 170 -11.26 -22.74 1.13
N ILE A 171 -10.72 -22.64 2.34
CA ILE A 171 -9.40 -23.16 2.70
C ILE A 171 -9.62 -24.32 3.67
N ALA A 172 -9.13 -25.50 3.31
CA ALA A 172 -9.26 -26.67 4.18
C ALA A 172 -8.43 -26.49 5.47
N ALA A 173 -8.69 -27.36 6.45
CA ALA A 173 -8.00 -27.34 7.73
C ALA A 173 -6.48 -27.52 7.55
N GLY A 174 -5.67 -26.61 8.11
CA GLY A 174 -4.21 -26.66 8.02
C GLY A 174 -3.62 -26.36 6.64
N GLU A 175 -4.44 -26.02 5.64
CA GLU A 175 -3.98 -25.74 4.28
C GLU A 175 -3.71 -24.24 4.07
N SER A 176 -2.91 -23.95 3.04
CA SER A 176 -2.63 -22.60 2.57
C SER A 176 -3.07 -22.44 1.12
N MET A 177 -3.44 -21.22 0.75
CA MET A 177 -3.67 -20.81 -0.62
C MET A 177 -2.80 -19.59 -0.93
N GLU A 178 -2.33 -19.49 -2.16
CA GLU A 178 -1.43 -18.43 -2.60
C GLU A 178 -1.93 -17.77 -3.86
N LYS A 179 -1.74 -16.46 -3.97
CA LYS A 179 -1.96 -15.67 -5.18
C LYS A 179 -0.80 -14.71 -5.41
N LEU A 180 -0.55 -14.42 -6.68
CA LEU A 180 0.40 -13.39 -7.10
C LEU A 180 -0.36 -12.14 -7.50
N VAL A 181 0.10 -10.99 -7.02
CA VAL A 181 -0.44 -9.67 -7.38
C VAL A 181 0.69 -8.78 -7.86
N ASP A 182 0.41 -8.06 -8.93
CA ASP A 182 1.32 -7.13 -9.58
C ASP A 182 0.96 -5.69 -9.17
N LEU A 183 1.98 -4.87 -8.90
CA LEU A 183 1.84 -3.48 -8.44
C LEU A 183 1.83 -2.50 -9.62
N TYR A 184 0.81 -1.67 -9.69
CA TYR A 184 0.65 -0.64 -10.72
C TYR A 184 0.44 0.74 -10.10
N ALA A 185 0.90 1.79 -10.78
CA ALA A 185 0.42 3.14 -10.47
C ALA A 185 -0.95 3.39 -11.08
N THR A 186 -1.78 4.12 -10.35
CA THR A 186 -3.08 4.55 -10.84
C THR A 186 -2.94 5.67 -11.87
N PRO A 187 -3.92 5.85 -12.78
CA PRO A 187 -3.87 6.92 -13.76
C PRO A 187 -4.00 8.30 -13.10
N GLY A 188 -3.35 9.30 -13.70
CA GLY A 188 -3.53 10.72 -13.34
C GLY A 188 -2.33 11.38 -12.68
N GLU A 189 -1.34 10.61 -12.21
CA GLU A 189 -0.07 11.13 -11.72
C GLU A 189 0.99 11.20 -12.83
N ASP A 190 1.93 12.14 -12.71
CA ASP A 190 3.03 12.36 -13.65
C ASP A 190 4.23 11.40 -13.43
N ALA A 191 4.11 10.46 -12.48
CA ALA A 191 5.14 9.48 -12.16
C ALA A 191 4.73 8.06 -12.61
N CYS A 192 5.71 7.28 -13.07
CA CYS A 192 5.52 5.89 -13.48
C CYS A 192 5.11 4.97 -12.33
N LEU A 193 5.94 4.93 -11.30
CA LEU A 193 5.61 4.43 -9.97
C LEU A 193 6.07 5.52 -9.00
N PRO A 194 5.15 6.11 -8.20
CA PRO A 194 5.51 7.17 -7.26
C PRO A 194 6.44 6.66 -6.16
N VAL A 195 7.41 7.48 -5.76
CA VAL A 195 8.30 7.18 -4.63
C VAL A 195 7.62 7.58 -3.31
N GLY A 196 7.85 6.82 -2.24
CA GLY A 196 7.27 7.07 -0.93
C GLY A 196 6.85 5.81 -0.18
N GLU A 197 6.15 6.00 0.94
CA GLU A 197 5.53 4.92 1.72
C GLU A 197 4.05 4.80 1.36
N PHE A 198 3.59 3.58 1.12
CA PHE A 198 2.21 3.28 0.73
C PHE A 198 1.64 2.18 1.61
N ARG A 199 0.42 2.38 2.11
CA ARG A 199 -0.25 1.45 3.02
C ARG A 199 -1.37 0.73 2.27
N PHE A 200 -1.38 -0.59 2.33
CA PHE A 200 -2.44 -1.42 1.78
C PHE A 200 -3.18 -2.14 2.90
N GLU A 201 -4.51 -2.15 2.83
CA GLU A 201 -5.37 -2.80 3.82
C GLU A 201 -6.52 -3.52 3.13
N THR A 202 -6.87 -4.68 3.66
CA THR A 202 -8.03 -5.46 3.21
C THR A 202 -8.84 -5.91 4.41
N THR A 203 -10.14 -6.11 4.22
CA THR A 203 -11.03 -6.71 5.21
C THR A 203 -11.62 -7.99 4.66
N TYR A 204 -11.49 -9.08 5.43
CA TYR A 204 -12.12 -10.35 5.11
C TYR A 204 -13.04 -10.79 6.25
N ALA A 205 -14.04 -11.57 5.89
CA ALA A 205 -15.02 -12.18 6.75
C ALA A 205 -14.93 -13.71 6.65
N ILE A 206 -15.06 -14.37 7.80
CA ILE A 206 -15.32 -15.80 7.88
C ILE A 206 -16.83 -15.99 7.78
N LEU A 207 -17.24 -16.83 6.84
CA LEU A 207 -18.63 -17.05 6.51
C LEU A 207 -19.13 -18.38 7.06
N SER A 208 -20.35 -18.35 7.59
CA SER A 208 -21.11 -19.54 7.93
C SER A 208 -21.50 -20.35 6.67
N GLU A 209 -22.09 -21.52 6.88
CA GLU A 209 -22.71 -22.28 5.79
C GLU A 209 -23.86 -21.51 5.10
N SER A 210 -24.53 -20.59 5.81
CA SER A 210 -25.61 -19.73 5.31
C SER A 210 -25.12 -18.47 4.59
N MET A 211 -23.81 -18.30 4.35
CA MET A 211 -23.19 -17.09 3.77
C MET A 211 -23.32 -15.85 4.67
N GLU A 212 -23.51 -16.03 5.97
CA GLU A 212 -23.53 -14.92 6.92
C GLU A 212 -22.14 -14.73 7.53
N SER A 213 -21.73 -13.48 7.74
CA SER A 213 -20.47 -13.17 8.41
C SER A 213 -20.54 -13.59 9.89
N GLU A 214 -19.67 -14.52 10.29
CA GLU A 214 -19.53 -14.95 11.69
C GLU A 214 -18.47 -14.11 12.42
N ALA A 215 -17.40 -13.77 11.71
CA ALA A 215 -16.30 -12.96 12.19
C ALA A 215 -15.66 -12.20 11.02
N GLN A 216 -14.98 -11.10 11.33
CA GLN A 216 -14.23 -10.32 10.33
C GLN A 216 -12.92 -9.82 10.93
N ALA A 217 -11.93 -9.61 10.07
CA ALA A 217 -10.68 -8.96 10.42
C ALA A 217 -10.22 -8.06 9.29
N THR A 218 -9.46 -7.04 9.67
CA THR A 218 -8.68 -6.20 8.76
C THR A 218 -7.21 -6.56 8.92
N TRP A 219 -6.49 -6.63 7.81
CA TRP A 219 -5.05 -6.87 7.80
C TRP A 219 -4.41 -6.08 6.67
N GLY A 220 -3.17 -5.64 6.88
CA GLY A 220 -2.46 -4.82 5.91
C GLY A 220 -0.94 -4.87 6.06
N PHE A 221 -0.29 -4.17 5.15
CA PHE A 221 1.16 -4.01 5.11
C PHE A 221 1.52 -2.68 4.45
N SER A 222 2.75 -2.22 4.67
CA SER A 222 3.29 -1.03 4.03
C SER A 222 4.43 -1.37 3.08
N LEU A 223 4.48 -0.64 1.97
CA LEU A 223 5.58 -0.66 1.01
C LEU A 223 6.33 0.66 1.01
N SER A 224 7.65 0.60 0.85
CA SER A 224 8.49 1.73 0.43
C SER A 224 8.87 1.59 -1.03
N LEU A 225 8.77 2.66 -1.80
CA LEU A 225 9.27 2.77 -3.16
C LEU A 225 10.40 3.82 -3.20
N GLU A 226 11.65 3.37 -3.45
CA GLU A 226 12.87 4.21 -3.46
C GLU A 226 13.82 3.97 -4.64
#